data_AF-A0A0C1MVJ6-F1
#
_entry.id   AF-A0A0C1MVJ6-F1
#
_cell.length_a   1.000
_cell.length_b   1.000
_cell.length_c   1.000
_cell.angle_alpha   90.00
_cell.angle_beta   90.00
_cell.angle_gamma   90.00
#
_symmetry.space_group_name_H-M   'P 1'
#
loop_
_entity.id
_entity.type
_entity.pdbx_description
1 polymer ?
#
loop_
_entity_poly.entity_id
_entity_poly.type
_entity_poly.pdbx_seq_one_letter_code
_entity_poly.pdbx_strand_id
1 'polypeptide(L)' 'MMTFFSIFQSVLAAMLGVQSDKKYHHDFKKSHFWPYAVAGTIFVILFVIGLIILVNGIILASQS' A
#
# COMPACT_ATOMS: atom_id res chain seq x y z
N MET A 1 20.89 -0.88 -6.30
CA MET A 1 20.30 -1.07 -4.96
C MET A 1 18.86 -0.60 -5.02
N MET A 2 17.87 -1.44 -4.70
CA MET A 2 16.48 -0.95 -4.65
C MET A 2 16.32 -0.06 -3.42
N THR A 3 15.86 1.15 -3.64
CA THR A 3 15.59 2.09 -2.54
C THR A 3 14.23 1.76 -1.95
N PHE A 4 14.07 1.95 -0.63
CA PHE A 4 12.78 1.78 0.06
C PHE A 4 11.62 2.49 -0.66
N PHE A 5 11.91 3.65 -1.26
CA PHE A 5 10.99 4.42 -2.07
C PHE A 5 10.46 3.69 -3.32
N SER A 6 11.26 2.86 -3.99
CA SER A 6 10.80 2.11 -5.17
C SER A 6 9.80 1.00 -4.78
N ILE A 7 10.00 0.37 -3.61
CA ILE A 7 9.06 -0.62 -3.07
C ILE A 7 7.74 0.08 -2.71
N PHE A 8 7.82 1.21 -2.02
CA PHE A 8 6.65 2.02 -1.67
C PHE A 8 5.83 2.43 -2.90
N GLN A 9 6.48 2.97 -3.93
CA GLN A 9 5.82 3.33 -5.19
C GLN A 9 5.18 2.14 -5.90
N SER A 10 5.82 0.97 -5.85
CA SER A 10 5.33 -0.23 -6.55
C SER A 10 4.12 -0.83 -5.84
N VAL A 11 4.13 -0.84 -4.50
CA VAL A 11 2.97 -1.19 -3.68
C VAL A 11 1.81 -0.23 -3.95
N LEU A 12 2.06 1.08 -3.92
CA LEU A 12 1.03 2.08 -4.18
C LEU A 12 0.45 1.96 -5.60
N ALA A 13 1.30 1.75 -6.60
CA ALA A 13 0.86 1.56 -7.98
C ALA A 13 0.03 0.28 -8.15
N ALA A 14 0.41 -0.81 -7.47
CA ALA A 14 -0.36 -2.05 -7.47
C ALA A 14 -1.73 -1.86 -6.81
N MET A 15 -1.79 -1.14 -5.70
CA MET A 15 -3.04 -0.89 -4.98
C MET A 15 -4.02 0.01 -5.73
N LEU A 16 -3.49 0.99 -6.46
CA LEU A 16 -4.29 1.87 -7.33
C LEU A 16 -4.58 1.24 -8.70
N GLY A 17 -4.06 0.05 -9.00
CA GLY A 17 -4.21 -0.61 -10.30
C GLY A 17 -3.42 0.05 -11.45
N VAL A 18 -2.54 1.01 -11.15
CA VAL A 18 -1.72 1.75 -12.14
C VAL A 18 -0.31 1.15 -12.29
N GLN A 19 -0.13 -0.10 -11.89
CA GLN A 19 1.15 -0.79 -12.01
C GLN A 19 1.49 -1.04 -13.49
N SER A 20 2.64 -0.53 -13.95
CA SER A 20 3.16 -0.81 -15.30
C SER A 20 3.77 -2.20 -15.39
N ASP A 21 3.59 -2.89 -16.53
CA ASP A 21 4.15 -4.21 -16.82
C ASP A 21 5.67 -4.27 -16.62
N LYS A 22 6.39 -3.20 -16.98
CA LYS A 22 7.85 -3.14 -16.78
C LYS A 22 8.24 -3.19 -15.30
N LYS A 23 7.48 -2.52 -14.42
CA LYS A 23 7.69 -2.58 -12.96
C LYS A 23 7.27 -3.93 -12.41
N TYR A 24 6.11 -4.46 -12.84
CA TYR A 24 5.66 -5.79 -12.47
C TYR A 24 6.72 -6.86 -12.80
N HIS A 25 7.19 -6.92 -14.05
CA HIS A 25 8.23 -7.88 -14.42
C HIS A 25 9.55 -7.63 -13.69
N HIS A 26 9.91 -6.38 -13.37
CA HIS A 26 11.11 -6.09 -12.60
C HIS A 26 11.00 -6.51 -11.13
N ASP A 27 9.83 -6.37 -10.52
CA ASP A 27 9.57 -6.65 -9.11
C ASP A 27 9.34 -8.15 -8.88
N PHE A 28 8.58 -8.80 -9.78
CA PHE A 28 8.19 -10.21 -9.67
C PHE A 28 9.14 -11.20 -10.35
N LYS A 29 10.11 -10.75 -11.18
CA LYS A 29 11.23 -11.61 -11.61
C LYS A 29 12.37 -11.68 -10.59
N LYS A 30 12.31 -10.90 -9.50
CA LYS A 30 13.32 -11.00 -8.44
C LYS A 30 13.03 -12.19 -7.53
N SER A 31 14.10 -12.82 -7.07
CA SER A 31 14.06 -14.06 -6.26
C SER A 31 13.23 -13.93 -4.96
N HIS A 32 12.96 -12.72 -4.47
CA HIS A 32 12.28 -12.51 -3.18
C HIS A 32 11.10 -11.53 -3.31
N PHE A 33 9.86 -12.04 -3.41
CA PHE A 33 8.63 -11.23 -3.44
C PHE A 33 8.24 -10.67 -2.05
N TRP A 34 8.78 -11.25 -0.97
CA TRP A 34 8.44 -10.95 0.42
C TRP A 34 8.44 -9.46 0.81
N PRO A 35 9.39 -8.61 0.38
CA PRO A 35 9.38 -7.19 0.72
C PRO A 35 8.13 -6.46 0.24
N TYR A 36 7.57 -6.86 -0.91
CA TYR A 36 6.36 -6.27 -1.47
C TYR A 36 5.10 -6.75 -0.74
N ALA A 37 5.06 -8.03 -0.36
CA ALA A 37 3.96 -8.58 0.42
C ALA A 37 3.87 -7.92 1.80
N VAL A 38 5.00 -7.82 2.52
CA VAL A 38 5.06 -7.17 3.84
C VAL A 38 4.65 -5.69 3.73
N ALA A 39 5.19 -4.96 2.77
CA ALA A 39 4.84 -3.55 2.57
C ALA A 39 3.36 -3.36 2.21
N GLY A 40 2.79 -4.24 1.37
CA GLY A 40 1.37 -4.25 1.04
C GLY A 40 0.49 -4.54 2.25
N THR A 41 0.82 -5.56 3.06
CA THR A 41 0.09 -5.88 4.29
C THR A 41 0.10 -4.72 5.29
N ILE A 42 1.26 -4.10 5.51
CA ILE A 42 1.38 -2.93 6.38
C ILE A 42 0.49 -1.79 5.87
N PHE A 43 0.52 -1.52 4.56
CA PHE A 43 -0.34 -0.48 3.98
C PHE A 43 -1.82 -0.76 4.22
N VAL A 44 -2.28 -2.00 3.98
CA VAL A 44 -3.69 -2.36 4.16
C VAL A 44 -4.13 -2.19 5.61
N ILE A 45 -3.30 -2.62 6.57
CA ILE A 45 -3.57 -2.42 8.00
C ILE A 45 -3.72 -0.93 8.33
N LEU A 46 -2.79 -0.10 7.87
CA LEU A 46 -2.83 1.35 8.08
C LEU A 46 -4.06 1.99 7.42
N PHE A 47 -4.43 1.53 6.22
CA PHE A 47 -5.61 2.02 5.51
C PHE A 47 -6.89 1.72 6.28
N VAL A 48 -7.07 0.48 6.77
CA VAL A 48 -8.24 0.09 7.56
C VAL A 48 -8.32 0.87 8.86
N ILE A 49 -7.20 1.03 9.58
CA ILE A 49 -7.13 1.86 10.80
C ILE A 49 -7.52 3.31 10.47
N GLY A 50 -7.01 3.85 9.36
CA GLY A 50 -7.36 5.19 8.87
C GLY A 50 -8.85 5.35 8.60
N LEU A 51 -9.48 4.36 7.96
CA LEU A 51 -10.93 4.35 7.73
C LEU A 51 -11.72 4.30 9.03
N ILE A 52 -11.30 3.50 10.01
CA ILE A 52 -11.95 3.44 11.33
C ILE A 52 -11.90 4.81 12.02
N ILE A 53 -10.72 5.44 12.05
CA ILE A 53 -10.55 6.78 12.63
C ILE A 53 -11.43 7.80 11.90
N LEU A 54 -11.43 7.76 10.56
CA LEU A 54 -12.23 8.67 9.73
C LEU A 54 -13.72 8.52 10.02
N VAL A 55 -14.25 7.29 10.01
CA VAL A 55 -15.66 7.02 10.26
C VAL A 55 -16.05 7.44 11.67
N ASN A 56 -15.27 7.06 12.68
CA ASN A 56 -15.52 7.47 14.06
C ASN A 56 -15.46 8.99 14.24
N GLY A 57 -14.52 9.66 13.56
CA GLY A 57 -14.43 11.12 13.57
C GLY A 57 -15.64 11.80 12.95
N ILE A 58 -16.15 11.28 11.83
CA ILE A 58 -17.38 11.77 11.18
C ILE A 58 -18.58 11.55 12.09
N ILE A 59 -18.72 10.37 12.70
CA ILE A 59 -19.82 10.06 13.63
C ILE A 59 -19.79 11.01 14.84
N LEU A 60 -18.61 11.25 15.42
CA LEU A 60 -18.44 12.17 16.54
C LEU A 60 -18.84 13.61 16.16
N ALA A 61 -18.36 14.09 14.99
CA ALA A 61 -18.67 15.43 14.49
C ALA A 61 -20.14 15.61 14.07
N SER A 62 -20.85 14.52 13.75
CA SER A 62 -22.28 14.56 13.39
C SER A 62 -23.19 14.58 14.61
N GLN A 63 -22.71 14.22 15.81
CA GLN A 63 -23.50 14.20 17.04
C GLN A 63 -23.30 15.46 17.91
N SER A 64 -22.33 16.30 17.57
CA SER A 64 -22.09 17.63 18.16
C SER A 64 -22.91 18.71 17.49
#